data_AF-A0A329J525-F1
#
_entry.id   AF-A0A329J525-F1
#
_cell.length_a   1.000
_cell.length_b   1.000
_cell.length_c   1.000
_cell.angle_alpha   90.00
_cell.angle_beta   90.00
_cell.angle_gamma   90.00
#
_symmetry.space_group_name_H-M   'P 1'
#
loop_
_entity.id
_entity.type
_entity.pdbx_description
1 polymer ?
#
loop_
_entity_poly.entity_id
_entity_poly.type
_entity_poly.pdbx_seq_one_letter_code
_entity_poly.pdbx_strand_id
1 'polypeptide(L)'
;MYIFEIVVPGIWIDLEDRGLAWRTEGLLRSLQSQFFEANLALNLFEEAQSAVAARFPDRDAWFRDSQRRAEIQQALEVEVGGMLNRELMDQIRFQSEVIFKRERWASGVVPRELQHRIPFVHARTFLYALDSFDKLLNVLAKEPGAPSALTDAKDEMARLFPTLREVRNSAHHIEDRLRYLGKYNKPLDLKPVNAGGIRAPGGALILDNLNGSRYGATMVDGHFGEVDVSNESMEGLQAVLNNVYRAYPWKGPKQHLPSV
;
A
#
# COMPACT_ATOMS: atom_id res chain seq x y z
N MET A 1 2.76 -14.73 -7.00
CA MET A 1 2.51 -14.68 -5.56
C MET A 1 3.74 -15.22 -4.84
N TYR A 2 4.38 -14.40 -4.04
CA TYR A 2 5.51 -14.75 -3.19
C TYR A 2 5.01 -15.07 -1.79
N ILE A 3 5.37 -16.23 -1.27
CA ILE A 3 5.03 -16.63 0.10
C ILE A 3 6.30 -16.51 0.95
N PHE A 4 6.29 -15.58 1.89
CA PHE A 4 7.37 -15.42 2.85
C PHE A 4 7.08 -16.28 4.09
N GLU A 5 7.83 -17.38 4.21
CA GLU A 5 7.65 -18.39 5.25
C GLU A 5 8.38 -18.01 6.55
N ILE A 6 7.84 -18.40 7.70
CA ILE A 6 8.47 -18.17 9.00
C ILE A 6 8.40 -19.43 9.85
N VAL A 7 9.38 -19.59 10.74
CA VAL A 7 9.44 -20.68 11.71
C VAL A 7 9.31 -20.10 13.11
N VAL A 8 8.19 -20.39 13.79
CA VAL A 8 8.03 -20.07 15.21
C VAL A 8 8.73 -21.18 16.02
N PRO A 9 9.69 -20.85 16.92
CA PRO A 9 10.51 -21.87 17.58
C PRO A 9 9.77 -22.79 18.56
N GLY A 10 8.55 -22.43 18.98
CA GLY A 10 7.69 -23.26 19.82
C GLY A 10 6.25 -22.76 19.81
N ILE A 11 5.44 -23.25 20.75
CA ILE A 11 4.04 -22.81 20.89
C ILE A 11 3.91 -21.72 21.97
N TRP A 12 4.67 -21.85 23.06
CA TRP A 12 4.56 -21.01 24.24
C TRP A 12 5.89 -20.35 24.57
N ILE A 13 5.84 -19.15 25.13
CA ILE A 13 7.01 -18.45 25.68
C ILE A 13 7.32 -19.00 27.08
N ASP A 14 8.55 -19.47 27.27
CA ASP A 14 9.00 -20.13 28.52
C ASP A 14 9.67 -19.12 29.46
N LEU A 15 8.85 -18.24 30.06
CA LEU A 15 9.27 -17.28 31.08
C LEU A 15 8.67 -17.66 32.45
N GLU A 16 9.40 -17.33 33.52
CA GLU A 16 8.95 -17.60 34.91
C GLU A 16 7.64 -16.86 35.25
N ASP A 17 7.54 -15.59 34.85
CA ASP A 17 6.31 -14.81 34.97
C ASP A 17 5.34 -15.14 33.83
N ARG A 18 4.30 -15.92 34.17
CA ARG A 18 3.25 -16.32 33.21
C ARG A 18 2.43 -15.15 32.66
N GLY A 19 2.24 -14.09 33.46
CA GLY A 19 1.52 -12.90 32.99
C GLY A 19 2.33 -12.14 31.95
N LEU A 20 3.64 -12.02 32.16
CA LEU A 20 4.57 -11.46 31.18
C LEU A 20 4.66 -12.33 29.92
N ALA A 21 4.74 -13.66 30.06
CA ALA A 21 4.75 -14.59 28.94
C ALA A 21 3.52 -14.41 28.04
N TRP A 22 2.32 -14.36 28.64
CA TRP A 22 1.08 -14.19 27.88
C TRP A 22 1.01 -12.84 27.15
N ARG A 23 1.44 -11.73 27.78
CA ARG A 23 1.51 -10.43 27.11
C ARG A 23 2.50 -10.43 25.94
N THR A 24 3.66 -11.03 26.15
CA THR A 24 4.73 -11.19 25.14
C THR A 24 4.21 -11.98 23.94
N GLU A 25 3.54 -13.10 24.16
CA GLU A 25 2.88 -13.89 23.11
C GLU A 25 1.83 -13.08 22.34
N GLY A 26 1.05 -12.24 23.03
CA GLY A 26 0.10 -11.32 22.38
C GLY A 26 0.76 -10.34 21.41
N LEU A 27 1.86 -9.72 21.84
CA LEU A 27 2.64 -8.80 21.00
C LEU A 27 3.32 -9.53 19.83
N LEU A 28 3.89 -10.71 20.07
CA LEU A 28 4.50 -11.54 19.03
C LEU A 28 3.49 -11.98 17.97
N ARG A 29 2.29 -12.42 18.37
CA ARG A 29 1.20 -12.73 17.42
C ARG A 29 0.76 -11.50 16.63
N SER A 30 0.77 -10.32 17.25
CA SER A 30 0.44 -9.07 16.57
C SER A 30 1.50 -8.70 15.53
N LEU A 31 2.80 -8.82 15.88
CA LEU A 31 3.92 -8.66 14.94
C LEU A 31 3.80 -9.62 13.76
N GLN A 32 3.52 -10.89 14.03
CA GLN A 32 3.28 -11.90 13.00
C GLN A 32 2.13 -11.51 12.07
N SER A 33 1.02 -11.02 12.62
CA SER A 33 -0.12 -10.56 11.83
C SER A 33 0.27 -9.41 10.90
N GLN A 34 1.04 -8.43 11.39
CA GLN A 34 1.50 -7.31 10.57
C GLN A 34 2.49 -7.77 9.48
N PHE A 35 3.33 -8.75 9.77
CA PHE A 35 4.20 -9.37 8.76
C PHE A 35 3.40 -10.02 7.62
N PHE A 36 2.36 -10.81 7.95
CA PHE A 36 1.52 -11.42 6.91
C PHE A 36 0.64 -10.42 6.16
N GLU A 37 0.21 -9.34 6.82
CA GLU A 37 -0.49 -8.23 6.17
C GLU A 37 0.42 -7.52 5.16
N ALA A 38 1.69 -7.28 5.50
CA ALA A 38 2.69 -6.77 4.58
C ALA A 38 2.91 -7.74 3.39
N ASN A 39 3.06 -9.04 3.66
CA ASN A 39 3.19 -10.03 2.59
C ASN A 39 2.00 -10.01 1.62
N LEU A 40 0.77 -10.02 2.15
CA LEU A 40 -0.44 -9.94 1.34
C LEU A 40 -0.50 -8.64 0.52
N ALA A 41 -0.19 -7.51 1.15
CA ALA A 41 -0.20 -6.21 0.49
C ALA A 41 0.82 -6.13 -0.67
N LEU A 42 2.02 -6.69 -0.51
CA LEU A 42 3.01 -6.80 -1.58
C LEU A 42 2.47 -7.59 -2.77
N ASN A 43 1.87 -8.75 -2.52
CA ASN A 43 1.34 -9.61 -3.58
C ASN A 43 0.22 -8.93 -4.38
N LEU A 44 -0.72 -8.28 -3.68
CA LEU A 44 -1.80 -7.52 -4.32
C LEU A 44 -1.26 -6.30 -5.08
N PHE A 45 -0.20 -5.68 -4.56
CA PHE A 45 0.48 -4.56 -5.22
C PHE A 45 1.13 -4.99 -6.55
N GLU A 46 1.87 -6.10 -6.57
CA GLU A 46 2.51 -6.63 -7.77
C GLU A 46 1.48 -7.08 -8.83
N GLU A 47 0.39 -7.71 -8.39
CA GLU A 47 -0.73 -8.07 -9.27
C GLU A 47 -1.34 -6.82 -9.90
N ALA A 48 -1.62 -5.79 -9.10
CA ALA A 48 -2.19 -4.54 -9.58
C ALA A 48 -1.26 -3.80 -10.54
N GLN A 49 0.06 -3.79 -10.28
CA GLN A 49 1.05 -3.21 -11.18
C GLN A 49 1.10 -3.95 -12.52
N SER A 50 1.10 -5.28 -12.48
CA SER A 50 1.11 -6.12 -13.67
C SER A 50 -0.15 -5.89 -14.52
N ALA A 51 -1.32 -5.79 -13.88
CA ALA A 51 -2.58 -5.50 -14.54
C ALA A 51 -2.62 -4.09 -15.20
N VAL A 52 -1.95 -3.10 -14.60
CA VAL A 52 -1.80 -1.76 -15.21
C VAL A 52 -0.83 -1.82 -16.40
N ALA A 53 0.28 -2.53 -16.28
CA ALA A 53 1.31 -2.64 -17.33
C ALA A 53 0.85 -3.44 -18.56
N ALA A 54 0.04 -4.49 -18.38
CA ALA A 54 -0.46 -5.34 -19.45
C ALA A 54 -1.48 -4.65 -20.38
N ARG A 55 -1.83 -3.39 -20.10
CA ARG A 55 -2.92 -2.66 -20.77
C ARG A 55 -2.46 -2.00 -22.07
N PHE A 56 -2.04 -2.82 -23.03
CA PHE A 56 -1.98 -2.38 -24.43
C PHE A 56 -3.38 -2.45 -25.04
N PRO A 57 -3.85 -1.41 -25.77
CA PRO A 57 -5.16 -1.47 -26.39
C PRO A 57 -5.18 -2.54 -27.48
N ASP A 58 -5.94 -3.61 -27.25
CA ASP A 58 -6.34 -4.54 -28.29
C ASP A 58 -7.20 -3.78 -29.32
N ARG A 59 -6.75 -3.78 -30.58
CA ARG A 59 -7.45 -3.10 -31.69
C ARG A 59 -8.88 -3.63 -31.85
N ASP A 60 -9.08 -4.92 -31.60
CA ASP A 60 -10.40 -5.53 -31.72
C ASP A 60 -11.31 -5.11 -30.55
N ALA A 61 -10.76 -4.93 -29.35
CA ALA A 61 -11.49 -4.38 -28.21
C ALA A 61 -11.96 -2.95 -28.48
N TRP A 62 -11.12 -2.12 -29.08
CA TRP A 62 -11.51 -0.77 -29.48
C TRP A 62 -12.66 -0.77 -30.50
N PHE A 63 -12.59 -1.64 -31.52
CA PHE A 63 -13.64 -1.75 -32.52
C PHE A 63 -14.98 -2.19 -31.91
N ARG A 64 -14.96 -3.21 -31.04
CA ARG A 64 -16.15 -3.69 -30.32
C ARG A 64 -16.77 -2.58 -29.45
N ASP A 65 -15.94 -1.86 -28.70
CA ASP A 65 -16.40 -0.78 -27.82
C ASP A 65 -17.00 0.38 -28.63
N SER A 66 -16.40 0.71 -29.78
CA SER A 66 -16.91 1.74 -30.71
C SER A 66 -18.26 1.34 -31.32
N GLN A 67 -18.38 0.10 -31.79
CA GLN A 67 -19.63 -0.42 -32.34
C GLN A 67 -20.75 -0.42 -31.29
N ARG A 68 -20.45 -0.87 -30.07
CA ARG A 68 -21.46 -0.91 -29.00
C ARG A 68 -21.98 0.47 -28.63
N ARG A 69 -21.11 1.48 -28.62
CA ARG A 69 -21.51 2.88 -28.39
C ARG A 69 -22.45 3.39 -29.48
N ALA A 70 -22.18 3.05 -30.75
CA ALA A 70 -23.03 3.42 -31.87
C ALA A 70 -24.43 2.77 -31.76
N GLU A 71 -24.51 1.49 -31.38
CA GLU A 71 -25.78 0.79 -31.17
C GLU A 71 -26.64 1.44 -30.07
N ILE A 72 -26.02 1.77 -28.93
CA ILE A 72 -26.71 2.45 -27.82
C ILE A 72 -27.21 3.83 -28.26
N GLN A 73 -26.36 4.58 -28.98
CA GLN A 73 -26.73 5.91 -29.46
C GLN A 73 -27.90 5.84 -30.44
N GLN A 74 -27.88 4.91 -31.40
CA GLN A 74 -28.97 4.72 -32.35
C GLN A 74 -30.29 4.36 -31.65
N ALA A 75 -30.24 3.50 -30.63
CA ALA A 75 -31.43 3.15 -29.86
C ALA A 75 -32.04 4.38 -29.14
N LEU A 76 -31.21 5.23 -28.54
CA LEU A 76 -31.65 6.46 -27.89
C LEU A 76 -32.20 7.49 -28.89
N GLU A 77 -31.58 7.64 -30.06
CA GLU A 77 -32.07 8.53 -31.12
C GLU A 77 -33.48 8.12 -31.60
N VAL A 78 -33.73 6.82 -31.74
CA VAL A 78 -35.05 6.28 -32.10
C VAL A 78 -36.07 6.48 -30.98
N GLU A 79 -35.69 6.28 -29.72
CA GLU A 79 -36.56 6.46 -28.55
C GLU A 79 -37.01 7.92 -28.38
N VAL A 80 -36.08 8.85 -28.53
CA VAL A 80 -36.35 10.29 -28.40
C VAL A 80 -37.26 10.80 -29.52
N GLY A 81 -37.00 10.39 -30.77
CA GLY A 81 -37.76 10.80 -31.94
C GLY A 81 -37.70 12.30 -32.27
N GLY A 82 -38.24 12.68 -33.43
CA GLY A 82 -38.34 14.09 -33.86
C GLY A 82 -37.04 14.72 -34.38
N MET A 83 -37.05 16.05 -34.54
CA MET A 83 -35.87 16.79 -35.00
C MET A 83 -34.84 16.94 -33.88
N LEU A 84 -33.69 16.32 -34.07
CA LEU A 84 -32.57 16.39 -33.13
C LEU A 84 -31.88 17.76 -33.23
N ASN A 85 -32.09 18.61 -32.22
CA ASN A 85 -31.31 19.83 -32.05
C ASN A 85 -29.99 19.53 -31.32
N ARG A 86 -29.10 20.51 -31.25
CA ARG A 86 -27.76 20.34 -30.66
C ARG A 86 -27.79 19.89 -29.20
N GLU A 87 -28.68 20.47 -28.39
CA GLU A 87 -28.79 20.13 -26.97
C GLU A 87 -29.23 18.69 -26.75
N LEU A 88 -30.20 18.25 -27.55
CA LEU A 88 -30.70 16.88 -27.52
C LEU A 88 -29.63 15.87 -27.97
N MET A 89 -28.83 16.22 -28.99
CA MET A 89 -27.68 15.41 -29.40
C MET A 89 -26.61 15.29 -28.29
N ASP A 90 -26.33 16.38 -27.57
CA ASP A 90 -25.39 16.36 -26.45
C ASP A 90 -25.91 15.49 -25.30
N GLN A 91 -27.23 15.55 -25.00
CA GLN A 91 -27.87 14.68 -24.01
C GLN A 91 -27.82 13.21 -24.41
N ILE A 92 -28.16 12.88 -25.66
CA ILE A 92 -28.10 11.51 -26.19
C ILE A 92 -26.67 10.96 -26.09
N ARG A 93 -25.65 11.74 -26.46
CA ARG A 93 -24.24 11.34 -26.34
C ARG A 93 -23.86 11.07 -24.88
N PHE A 94 -24.24 11.95 -23.97
CA PHE A 94 -23.97 11.76 -22.55
C PHE A 94 -24.66 10.50 -22.01
N GLN A 95 -25.93 10.28 -22.33
CA GLN A 95 -26.66 9.08 -21.90
C GLN A 95 -26.07 7.80 -22.50
N SER A 96 -25.65 7.84 -23.77
CA SER A 96 -24.97 6.71 -24.43
C SER A 96 -23.71 6.31 -23.67
N GLU A 97 -22.89 7.29 -23.24
CA GLU A 97 -21.70 7.04 -22.42
C GLU A 97 -22.05 6.43 -21.06
N VAL A 98 -23.12 6.90 -20.42
CA VAL A 98 -23.55 6.40 -19.11
C VAL A 98 -23.99 4.93 -19.22
N ILE A 99 -24.82 4.59 -20.21
CA ILE A 99 -25.28 3.23 -20.44
C ILE A 99 -24.09 2.32 -20.76
N PHE A 100 -23.25 2.72 -21.72
CA PHE A 100 -22.06 1.95 -22.09
C PHE A 100 -21.16 1.68 -20.87
N LYS A 101 -20.85 2.70 -20.07
CA LYS A 101 -20.02 2.54 -18.86
C LYS A 101 -20.66 1.58 -17.86
N ARG A 102 -21.97 1.67 -17.63
CA ARG A 102 -22.69 0.77 -16.72
C ARG A 102 -22.69 -0.68 -17.21
N GLU A 103 -22.85 -0.91 -18.51
CA GLU A 103 -22.73 -2.26 -19.10
C GLU A 103 -21.33 -2.84 -18.86
N ARG A 104 -20.28 -2.04 -19.09
CA ARG A 104 -18.88 -2.44 -18.84
C ARG A 104 -18.62 -2.75 -17.37
N TRP A 105 -19.14 -1.94 -16.46
CA TRP A 105 -18.99 -2.18 -15.02
C TRP A 105 -19.74 -3.43 -14.57
N ALA A 106 -20.96 -3.65 -15.09
CA ALA A 106 -21.74 -4.85 -14.83
C ALA A 106 -21.05 -6.13 -15.33
N SER A 107 -20.23 -6.02 -16.39
CA SER A 107 -19.40 -7.12 -16.88
C SER A 107 -18.05 -7.26 -16.14
N GLY A 108 -17.85 -6.56 -15.03
CA GLY A 108 -16.64 -6.65 -14.20
C GLY A 108 -15.47 -5.76 -14.63
N VAL A 109 -15.64 -4.87 -15.61
CA VAL A 109 -14.58 -3.93 -16.01
C VAL A 109 -14.44 -2.84 -14.95
N VAL A 110 -13.26 -2.72 -14.35
CA VAL A 110 -12.97 -1.69 -13.36
C VAL A 110 -12.83 -0.31 -14.03
N PRO A 111 -13.45 0.76 -13.48
CA PRO A 111 -13.25 2.12 -13.97
C PRO A 111 -11.77 2.51 -13.97
N ARG A 112 -11.34 3.27 -15.00
CA ARG A 112 -9.94 3.71 -15.14
C ARG A 112 -9.49 4.55 -13.93
N GLU A 113 -10.40 5.36 -13.41
CA GLU A 113 -10.21 6.21 -12.24
C GLU A 113 -9.94 5.39 -10.97
N LEU A 114 -10.46 4.16 -10.88
CA LEU A 114 -10.17 3.27 -9.75
C LEU A 114 -8.92 2.44 -10.02
N GLN A 115 -8.75 1.95 -11.24
CA GLN A 115 -7.68 1.02 -11.57
C GLN A 115 -6.27 1.58 -11.30
N HIS A 116 -6.02 2.84 -11.66
CA HIS A 116 -4.73 3.47 -11.37
C HIS A 116 -4.50 3.70 -9.88
N ARG A 117 -5.53 3.66 -9.04
CA ARG A 117 -5.45 3.82 -7.59
C ARG A 117 -5.21 2.52 -6.85
N ILE A 118 -5.52 1.37 -7.45
CA ILE A 118 -5.36 0.05 -6.81
C ILE A 118 -3.90 -0.16 -6.33
N PRO A 119 -2.84 0.08 -7.16
CA PRO A 119 -1.47 -0.06 -6.68
C PRO A 119 -1.16 0.87 -5.50
N PHE A 120 -1.66 2.11 -5.51
CA PHE A 120 -1.44 3.06 -4.42
C PHE A 120 -2.10 2.61 -3.11
N VAL A 121 -3.29 2.00 -3.19
CA VAL A 121 -3.96 1.44 -2.01
C VAL A 121 -3.11 0.33 -1.40
N HIS A 122 -2.64 -0.63 -2.20
CA HIS A 122 -1.83 -1.73 -1.69
C HIS A 122 -0.46 -1.28 -1.18
N ALA A 123 0.18 -0.31 -1.84
CA ALA A 123 1.41 0.32 -1.35
C ALA A 123 1.21 0.98 0.03
N ARG A 124 0.08 1.68 0.25
CA ARG A 124 -0.24 2.24 1.58
C ARG A 124 -0.50 1.15 2.61
N THR A 125 -1.24 0.09 2.27
CA THR A 125 -1.45 -1.04 3.18
C THR A 125 -0.11 -1.66 3.60
N PHE A 126 0.81 -1.84 2.67
CA PHE A 126 2.17 -2.31 2.96
C PHE A 126 2.91 -1.38 3.92
N LEU A 127 2.90 -0.06 3.63
CA LEU A 127 3.49 0.97 4.48
C LEU A 127 2.91 0.96 5.91
N TYR A 128 1.59 0.80 6.04
CA TYR A 128 0.91 0.77 7.34
C TYR A 128 1.22 -0.50 8.13
N ALA A 129 1.34 -1.64 7.45
CA ALA A 129 1.76 -2.89 8.07
C ALA A 129 3.20 -2.78 8.61
N LEU A 130 4.12 -2.18 7.84
CA LEU A 130 5.50 -1.92 8.31
C LEU A 130 5.55 -0.98 9.52
N ASP A 131 4.84 0.16 9.48
CA ASP A 131 4.82 1.11 10.60
C ASP A 131 4.18 0.51 11.86
N SER A 132 3.14 -0.32 11.69
CA SER A 132 2.51 -1.04 12.79
C SER A 132 3.44 -2.11 13.37
N PHE A 133 4.16 -2.84 12.52
CA PHE A 133 5.20 -3.79 12.93
C PHE A 133 6.29 -3.07 13.76
N ASP A 134 6.86 -1.97 13.25
CA ASP A 134 7.88 -1.19 13.96
C ASP A 134 7.37 -0.68 15.32
N LYS A 135 6.13 -0.18 15.39
CA LYS A 135 5.52 0.26 16.66
C LYS A 135 5.36 -0.89 17.65
N LEU A 136 4.89 -2.05 17.21
CA LEU A 136 4.74 -3.23 18.07
C LEU A 136 6.08 -3.75 18.56
N LEU A 137 7.11 -3.75 17.70
CA LEU A 137 8.47 -4.10 18.08
C LEU A 137 9.03 -3.13 19.13
N ASN A 138 8.75 -1.84 18.97
CA ASN A 138 9.12 -0.81 19.93
C ASN A 138 8.44 -0.97 21.29
N VAL A 139 7.19 -1.47 21.33
CA VAL A 139 6.48 -1.80 22.57
C VAL A 139 7.10 -3.05 23.19
N LEU A 140 7.30 -4.10 22.39
CA LEU A 140 7.89 -5.37 22.84
C LEU A 140 9.28 -5.18 23.46
N ALA A 141 10.13 -4.35 22.85
CA ALA A 141 11.47 -4.04 23.36
C ALA A 141 11.48 -3.24 24.67
N LYS A 142 10.33 -2.68 25.10
CA LYS A 142 10.18 -1.92 26.35
C LYS A 142 9.53 -2.74 27.46
N GLU A 143 9.04 -3.94 27.18
CA GLU A 143 8.46 -4.80 28.21
C GLU A 143 9.52 -5.20 29.25
N PRO A 144 9.14 -5.39 30.53
CA PRO A 144 10.05 -5.91 31.54
C PRO A 144 10.64 -7.26 31.11
N GLY A 145 11.96 -7.42 31.21
CA GLY A 145 12.64 -8.66 30.81
C GLY A 145 12.76 -8.88 29.29
N ALA A 146 12.49 -7.85 28.48
CA ALA A 146 12.74 -7.88 27.04
C ALA A 146 14.21 -8.25 26.72
N PRO A 147 14.46 -9.24 25.84
CA PRO A 147 15.82 -9.59 25.43
C PRO A 147 16.56 -8.41 24.79
N SER A 148 17.85 -8.25 25.08
CA SER A 148 18.67 -7.17 24.50
C SER A 148 18.71 -7.21 22.97
N ALA A 149 18.59 -8.40 22.37
CA ALA A 149 18.54 -8.63 20.92
C ALA A 149 17.36 -7.90 20.22
N LEU A 150 16.33 -7.47 20.96
CA LEU A 150 15.27 -6.62 20.39
C LEU A 150 15.74 -5.21 20.05
N THR A 151 16.84 -4.75 20.66
CA THR A 151 17.48 -3.48 20.28
C THR A 151 18.07 -3.61 18.88
N ASP A 152 18.80 -4.69 18.61
CA ASP A 152 19.37 -4.97 17.29
C ASP A 152 18.28 -5.07 16.21
N ALA A 153 17.16 -5.73 16.54
CA ALA A 153 16.01 -5.83 15.64
C ALA A 153 15.40 -4.46 15.30
N LYS A 154 15.36 -3.53 16.27
CA LYS A 154 14.88 -2.17 16.05
C LYS A 154 15.83 -1.33 15.21
N ASP A 155 17.13 -1.44 15.49
CA ASP A 155 18.15 -0.74 14.72
C ASP A 155 18.14 -1.22 13.26
N GLU A 156 17.92 -2.52 13.05
CA GLU A 156 17.75 -3.08 11.72
C GLU A 156 16.48 -2.57 11.02
N MET A 157 15.33 -2.48 11.71
CA MET A 157 14.13 -1.84 11.15
C MET A 157 14.38 -0.38 10.73
N ALA A 158 15.07 0.40 11.56
CA ALA A 158 15.41 1.78 11.25
C ALA A 158 16.38 1.89 10.07
N ARG A 159 17.30 0.94 9.92
CA ARG A 159 18.24 0.86 8.79
C ARG A 159 17.54 0.48 7.49
N LEU A 160 16.64 -0.50 7.53
CA LEU A 160 15.89 -0.98 6.37
C LEU A 160 14.88 0.07 5.88
N PHE A 161 14.22 0.77 6.81
CA PHE A 161 13.11 1.67 6.50
C PHE A 161 13.29 3.07 7.11
N PRO A 162 14.34 3.81 6.74
CA PRO A 162 14.75 5.05 7.41
C PRO A 162 13.71 6.17 7.35
N THR A 163 12.87 6.20 6.32
CA THR A 163 11.85 7.25 6.14
C THR A 163 10.42 6.80 6.44
N LEU A 164 10.23 5.53 6.84
CA LEU A 164 8.91 4.89 7.02
C LEU A 164 7.93 5.74 7.80
N ARG A 165 8.34 6.17 9.00
CA ARG A 165 7.47 6.92 9.90
C ARG A 165 7.00 8.23 9.29
N GLU A 166 7.91 8.96 8.65
CA GLU A 166 7.61 10.29 8.12
C GLU A 166 6.83 10.22 6.81
N VAL A 167 7.09 9.24 5.95
CA VAL A 167 6.26 8.95 4.78
C VAL A 167 4.84 8.56 5.21
N ARG A 168 4.70 7.68 6.21
CA ARG A 168 3.39 7.30 6.77
C ARG A 168 2.65 8.48 7.37
N ASN A 169 3.34 9.33 8.15
CA ASN A 169 2.75 10.55 8.70
C ASN A 169 2.23 11.46 7.60
N SER A 170 2.99 11.66 6.52
CA SER A 170 2.52 12.46 5.37
C SER A 170 1.32 11.84 4.66
N ALA A 171 1.27 10.51 4.54
CA ALA A 171 0.09 9.82 3.99
C ALA A 171 -1.16 9.96 4.88
N HIS A 172 -1.02 10.09 6.20
CA HIS A 172 -2.13 10.33 7.14
C HIS A 172 -2.59 11.79 7.22
N HIS A 173 -1.66 12.73 7.02
CA HIS A 173 -1.90 14.17 7.20
C HIS A 173 -1.82 14.91 5.87
N ILE A 174 -2.51 14.39 4.86
CA ILE A 174 -2.48 14.94 3.50
C ILE A 174 -3.05 16.36 3.45
N GLU A 175 -4.05 16.66 4.28
CA GLU A 175 -4.68 17.96 4.44
C GLU A 175 -3.70 19.05 4.91
N ASP A 176 -2.82 18.71 5.85
CA ASP A 176 -1.79 19.63 6.33
C ASP A 176 -0.73 19.84 5.27
N ARG A 177 -0.30 18.76 4.60
CA ARG A 177 0.71 18.85 3.52
C ARG A 177 0.20 19.66 2.33
N LEU A 178 -1.06 19.50 1.93
CA LEU A 178 -1.72 20.30 0.88
C LEU A 178 -1.72 21.80 1.19
N ARG A 179 -1.74 22.16 2.47
CA ARG A 179 -1.68 23.56 2.95
C ARG A 179 -0.25 24.06 3.14
N TYR A 180 0.76 23.30 2.70
CA TYR A 180 2.17 23.57 2.93
C TYR A 180 2.49 23.71 4.42
N LEU A 181 1.89 22.85 5.25
CA LEU A 181 2.14 22.80 6.69
C LEU A 181 2.97 21.56 7.03
N GLY A 182 4.02 21.79 7.80
CA GLY A 182 4.86 20.80 8.47
C GLY A 182 4.40 20.56 9.92
N LYS A 183 5.35 20.19 10.78
CA LYS A 183 5.06 19.82 12.17
C LYS A 183 4.50 21.01 12.94
N TYR A 184 3.44 20.80 13.71
CA TYR A 184 2.80 21.84 14.53
C TYR A 184 2.35 23.07 13.72
N ASN A 185 1.81 22.86 12.51
CA ASN A 185 1.32 23.93 11.62
C ASN A 185 2.39 24.97 11.22
N LYS A 186 3.68 24.63 11.29
CA LYS A 186 4.74 25.49 10.77
C LYS A 186 4.77 25.43 9.24
N PRO A 187 5.10 26.52 8.54
CA PRO A 187 5.29 26.49 7.08
C PRO A 187 6.28 25.41 6.68
N LEU A 188 5.93 24.65 5.65
CA LEU A 188 6.75 23.59 5.07
C LEU A 188 7.78 24.21 4.12
N ASP A 189 9.06 24.00 4.43
CA ASP A 189 10.16 24.43 3.59
C ASP A 189 10.58 23.31 2.64
N LEU A 190 10.09 23.36 1.40
CA LEU A 190 10.34 22.31 0.40
C LEU A 190 11.80 22.22 0.02
N LYS A 191 12.34 21.00 0.02
CA LYS A 191 13.73 20.73 -0.33
C LYS A 191 13.85 20.23 -1.75
N PRO A 192 15.01 20.45 -2.41
CA PRO A 192 15.24 19.93 -3.75
C PRO A 192 14.98 18.42 -3.84
N VAL A 193 14.33 17.99 -4.92
CA VAL A 193 14.05 16.56 -5.16
C VAL A 193 14.54 16.15 -6.55
N ASN A 194 15.18 14.99 -6.60
CA ASN A 194 15.60 14.31 -7.82
C ASN A 194 15.39 12.81 -7.65
N ALA A 195 14.14 12.37 -7.70
CA ALA A 195 13.72 10.99 -7.43
C ALA A 195 12.46 10.67 -8.23
N GLY A 196 12.25 9.40 -8.58
CA GLY A 196 10.98 8.97 -9.16
C GLY A 196 10.59 9.60 -10.50
N GLY A 197 11.58 10.02 -11.32
CA GLY A 197 11.34 10.80 -12.53
C GLY A 197 10.97 12.28 -12.28
N ILE A 198 10.92 12.71 -11.02
CA ILE A 198 10.68 14.08 -10.59
C ILE A 198 12.01 14.79 -10.40
N ARG A 199 12.21 15.91 -11.10
CA ARG A 199 13.36 16.79 -10.91
C ARG A 199 12.87 18.20 -10.62
N ALA A 200 12.95 18.60 -9.36
CA ALA A 200 12.57 19.93 -8.89
C ALA A 200 13.67 20.52 -8.00
N PRO A 201 14.63 21.29 -8.57
CA PRO A 201 15.72 21.90 -7.83
C PRO A 201 15.25 22.91 -6.76
N GLY A 202 14.10 23.55 -6.95
CA GLY A 202 13.46 24.42 -5.97
C GLY A 202 12.55 23.70 -4.98
N GLY A 203 12.49 22.37 -5.04
CA GLY A 203 11.57 21.53 -4.29
C GLY A 203 10.18 21.43 -4.92
N ALA A 204 9.46 20.37 -4.54
CA ALA A 204 8.09 20.11 -4.97
C ALA A 204 7.31 19.43 -3.84
N LEU A 205 6.04 19.78 -3.71
CA LEU A 205 5.11 19.08 -2.83
C LEU A 205 4.61 17.82 -3.54
N ILE A 206 4.92 16.67 -2.97
CA ILE A 206 4.57 15.34 -3.49
C ILE A 206 3.80 14.61 -2.38
N LEU A 207 2.57 14.17 -2.65
CA LEU A 207 1.70 13.64 -1.60
C LEU A 207 1.49 12.13 -1.70
N ASP A 208 1.38 11.62 -2.93
CA ASP A 208 1.04 10.23 -3.22
C ASP A 208 1.78 9.89 -4.52
N ASN A 209 3.06 9.54 -4.42
CA ASN A 209 3.87 9.15 -5.56
C ASN A 209 4.20 7.67 -5.50
N LEU A 210 4.09 7.03 -6.66
CA LEU A 210 4.49 5.65 -6.87
C LEU A 210 5.35 5.61 -8.13
N ASN A 211 6.62 5.25 -7.98
CA ASN A 211 7.55 5.06 -9.08
C ASN A 211 8.14 3.64 -9.03
N GLY A 212 7.64 2.75 -9.89
CA GLY A 212 7.94 1.33 -9.80
C GLY A 212 7.44 0.77 -8.46
N SER A 213 8.34 0.17 -7.68
CA SER A 213 8.05 -0.33 -6.33
C SER A 213 8.10 0.75 -5.24
N ARG A 214 8.60 1.95 -5.52
CA ARG A 214 8.84 2.97 -4.49
C ARG A 214 7.61 3.84 -4.27
N TYR A 215 7.10 3.79 -3.05
CA TYR A 215 6.01 4.64 -2.57
C TYR A 215 6.57 5.81 -1.76
N GLY A 216 6.25 7.03 -2.13
CA GLY A 216 6.88 8.21 -1.53
C GLY A 216 5.99 9.43 -1.40
N ALA A 217 6.39 10.30 -0.47
CA ALA A 217 5.76 11.57 -0.18
C ALA A 217 6.78 12.57 0.39
N THR A 218 6.46 13.86 0.27
CA THR A 218 7.18 14.94 0.94
C THR A 218 6.95 14.82 2.45
N MET A 219 8.03 14.65 3.19
CA MET A 219 8.07 14.52 4.63
C MET A 219 7.90 15.89 5.31
N VAL A 220 7.78 15.85 6.63
CA VAL A 220 7.52 17.04 7.46
C VAL A 220 8.65 18.07 7.45
N ASP A 221 9.85 17.66 7.08
CA ASP A 221 11.05 18.49 6.94
C ASP A 221 11.24 19.03 5.52
N GLY A 222 10.30 18.72 4.61
CA GLY A 222 10.29 19.16 3.22
C GLY A 222 11.13 18.30 2.26
N HIS A 223 11.88 17.31 2.75
CA HIS A 223 12.54 16.33 1.89
C HIS A 223 11.52 15.32 1.35
N PHE A 224 11.84 14.74 0.20
CA PHE A 224 11.08 13.60 -0.32
C PHE A 224 11.60 12.31 0.31
N GLY A 225 10.69 11.52 0.89
CA GLY A 225 10.98 10.19 1.44
C GLY A 225 10.26 9.12 0.64
N GLU A 226 10.83 7.92 0.63
CA GLU A 226 10.29 6.76 -0.07
C GLU A 226 10.45 5.49 0.78
N VAL A 227 9.48 4.59 0.65
CA VAL A 227 9.53 3.21 1.13
C VAL A 227 9.38 2.29 -0.07
N ASP A 228 10.22 1.27 -0.14
CA ASP A 228 10.19 0.29 -1.21
C ASP A 228 9.16 -0.80 -0.90
N VAL A 229 8.26 -1.08 -1.86
CA VAL A 229 7.22 -2.11 -1.79
C VAL A 229 7.69 -3.26 -2.66
N SER A 230 8.57 -4.07 -2.10
CA SER A 230 9.37 -5.05 -2.85
C SER A 230 9.62 -6.34 -2.06
N ASN A 231 10.08 -7.36 -2.78
CA ASN A 231 10.48 -8.63 -2.16
C ASN A 231 11.67 -8.42 -1.22
N GLU A 232 12.64 -7.59 -1.60
CA GLU A 232 13.82 -7.26 -0.78
C GLU A 232 13.43 -6.63 0.57
N SER A 233 12.40 -5.77 0.56
CA SER A 233 11.84 -5.18 1.79
C SER A 233 11.18 -6.23 2.68
N MET A 234 10.47 -7.19 2.07
CA MET A 234 9.87 -8.32 2.80
C MET A 234 10.91 -9.31 3.34
N GLU A 235 11.99 -9.57 2.61
CA GLU A 235 13.12 -10.39 3.10
C GLU A 235 13.77 -9.75 4.33
N GLY A 236 13.99 -8.43 4.30
CA GLY A 236 14.48 -7.67 5.45
C GLY A 236 13.54 -7.77 6.66
N LEU A 237 12.24 -7.58 6.45
CA LEU A 237 11.23 -7.71 7.51
C LEU A 237 11.15 -9.13 8.08
N GLN A 238 11.25 -10.16 7.21
CA GLN A 238 11.27 -11.57 7.60
C GLN A 238 12.48 -11.89 8.47
N ALA A 239 13.66 -11.38 8.11
CA ALA A 239 14.87 -11.53 8.91
C ALA A 239 14.70 -10.91 10.31
N VAL A 240 14.13 -9.70 10.38
CA VAL A 240 13.81 -9.04 11.66
C VAL A 240 12.87 -9.90 12.50
N LEU A 241 11.74 -10.36 11.95
CA LEU A 241 10.77 -11.17 12.70
C LEU A 241 11.39 -12.49 13.21
N ASN A 242 12.18 -13.16 12.37
CA ASN A 242 12.88 -14.38 12.77
C ASN A 242 13.88 -14.13 13.91
N ASN A 243 14.59 -12.99 13.90
CA ASN A 243 15.49 -12.61 14.99
C ASN A 243 14.72 -12.32 16.28
N VAL A 244 13.58 -11.63 16.19
CA VAL A 244 12.67 -11.40 17.32
C VAL A 244 12.21 -12.73 17.93
N TYR A 245 11.79 -13.69 17.11
CA TYR A 245 11.41 -15.01 17.62
C TYR A 245 12.56 -15.76 18.29
N ARG A 246 13.76 -15.73 17.72
CA ARG A 246 14.93 -16.39 18.32
C ARG A 246 15.39 -15.77 19.64
N ALA A 247 15.01 -14.52 19.91
CA ALA A 247 15.40 -13.81 21.11
C ALA A 247 14.69 -14.33 22.38
N TYR A 248 13.57 -15.02 22.24
CA TYR A 248 12.79 -15.53 23.36
C TYR A 248 13.01 -17.03 23.61
N PRO A 249 12.89 -17.49 24.87
CA PRO A 249 12.82 -18.91 25.19
C PRO A 249 11.44 -19.45 24.79
N TRP A 250 11.43 -20.56 24.06
CA TRP A 250 10.20 -21.21 23.59
C TRP A 250 10.07 -22.63 24.11
N LYS A 251 8.82 -23.07 24.27
CA LYS A 251 8.45 -24.43 24.65
C LYS A 251 7.42 -25.02 23.69
N GLY A 252 7.51 -26.33 23.48
CA GLY A 252 6.64 -27.08 22.58
C GLY A 252 7.23 -27.23 21.17
N PRO A 253 6.51 -27.90 20.26
CA PRO A 253 6.98 -28.13 18.90
C PRO A 253 7.06 -26.82 18.09
N LYS A 254 8.02 -26.76 17.17
CA LYS A 254 8.15 -25.67 16.19
C LYS A 254 6.91 -25.60 15.30
N GLN A 255 6.59 -24.40 14.85
CA GLN A 255 5.52 -24.17 13.87
C GLN A 255 6.12 -23.58 12.60
N HIS A 256 5.57 -23.98 11.45
CA HIS A 256 5.91 -23.44 10.14
C HIS A 256 4.68 -22.74 9.57
N LEU A 257 4.84 -21.49 9.14
CA LEU A 257 3.75 -20.63 8.68
C LEU A 257 4.12 -19.97 7.34
N PRO A 258 3.14 -19.63 6.48
CA PRO A 258 1.69 -19.74 6.69
C PRO A 258 1.15 -21.17 6.56
N SER A 259 -0.05 -21.43 7.11
CA SER A 259 -0.75 -22.71 7.00
C SER A 259 -1.42 -22.90 5.63
N VAL A 260 -1.73 -24.15 5.27
CA VAL A 260 -2.54 -24.53 4.10
C VAL A 260 -4.02 -24.58 4.46
#